data_AF-A0A536TQ93-F1
#
_entry.id   AF-A0A536TQ93-F1
#
_cell.length_a   1.000
_cell.length_b   1.000
_cell.length_c   1.000
_cell.angle_alpha   90.00
_cell.angle_beta   90.00
_cell.angle_gamma   90.00
#
_symmetry.space_group_name_H-M   'P 1'
#
loop_
_entity.id
_entity.type
_entity.pdbx_description
1 polymer ?
#
loop_
_entity_poly.entity_id
_entity_poly.type
_entity_poly.pdbx_seq_one_letter_code
_entity_poly.pdbx_strand_id
1 'polypeptide(L)'
;RRIIQLKIEREAIKKEKDEASQKRLTLIESEIKKLEREYADLEEVWKAEKAAVQGSQHIKEELEKLKLEMEAAKRKGDWQKVSEIQYGRMPQLEAQLKKAEKTPSAHEKPKLLRTQVGAEEIAEVVSRATGIPVSKMMQGERDKLLAMEEKLHQRVVGQDEAVRLVADAIRRSRAGLSDPNRPYGSFLFLGPTGVGKT
;
A
#
# COMPACT_ATOMS: atom_id res chain seq x y z
N ARG A 1 -10.04 17.36 12.72
CA ARG A 1 -9.43 18.41 13.60
C ARG A 1 -10.10 19.78 13.43
N ARG A 2 -10.48 20.18 12.21
CA ARG A 2 -11.14 21.48 11.93
C ARG A 2 -12.48 21.71 12.65
N ILE A 3 -13.37 20.71 12.70
CA ILE A 3 -14.66 20.80 13.42
C ILE A 3 -14.46 21.17 14.89
N ILE A 4 -13.46 20.57 15.56
CA ILE A 4 -13.16 20.82 16.97
C ILE A 4 -12.68 22.27 17.17
N GLN A 5 -11.82 22.77 16.28
CA GLN A 5 -11.36 24.16 16.32
C GLN A 5 -12.54 25.13 16.18
N LEU A 6 -13.43 24.89 15.22
CA LEU A 6 -14.62 25.73 14.99
C LEU A 6 -15.60 25.68 16.18
N LYS A 7 -15.76 24.51 16.83
CA LYS A 7 -16.59 24.39 18.05
C LYS A 7 -16.01 25.19 19.22
N ILE A 8 -14.67 25.20 19.37
CA ILE A 8 -13.99 26.01 20.39
C ILE A 8 -14.14 27.50 20.06
N GLU A 9 -13.95 27.90 18.81
CA GLU A 9 -14.11 29.28 18.34
C GLU A 9 -15.56 29.78 18.54
N ARG A 10 -16.57 28.92 18.30
CA ARG A 10 -17.97 29.21 18.59
C ARG A 10 -18.21 29.52 20.07
N GLU A 11 -17.68 28.70 20.99
CA GLU A 11 -17.86 28.93 22.44
C GLU A 11 -17.15 30.21 22.93
N ALA A 12 -16.04 30.60 22.29
CA ALA A 12 -15.36 31.85 22.60
C ALA A 12 -16.18 33.08 22.16
N ILE A 13 -16.70 33.08 20.92
CA ILE A 13 -17.41 34.22 20.32
C ILE A 13 -18.84 34.37 20.87
N LYS A 14 -19.44 33.30 21.39
CA LYS A 14 -20.81 33.32 21.94
C LYS A 14 -21.04 34.28 23.11
N LYS A 15 -19.97 34.73 23.78
CA LYS A 15 -20.02 35.68 24.91
C LYS A 15 -19.95 37.15 24.45
N GLU A 16 -19.60 37.40 23.20
CA GLU A 16 -19.47 38.73 22.62
C GLU A 16 -20.80 39.17 21.98
N LYS A 17 -21.13 40.47 22.04
CA LYS A 17 -22.45 41.02 21.64
C LYS A 17 -22.40 41.97 20.44
N ASP A 18 -21.22 42.22 19.89
CA ASP A 18 -21.04 43.10 18.74
C ASP A 18 -21.60 42.48 17.45
N GLU A 19 -22.03 43.34 16.52
CA GLU A 19 -22.65 42.91 15.26
C GLU A 19 -21.70 42.09 14.37
N ALA A 20 -20.39 42.33 14.47
CA ALA A 20 -19.38 41.58 13.73
C ALA A 20 -19.25 40.15 14.25
N SER A 21 -19.21 39.97 15.58
CA SER A 21 -19.18 38.66 16.23
C SER A 21 -20.48 37.88 16.02
N GLN A 22 -21.65 38.52 15.98
CA GLN A 22 -22.90 37.84 15.62
C GLN A 22 -22.88 37.31 14.19
N LYS A 23 -22.43 38.10 13.21
CA LYS A 23 -22.28 37.64 11.81
C LYS A 23 -21.26 36.50 11.71
N ARG A 24 -20.13 36.59 12.40
CA ARG A 24 -19.10 35.55 12.42
C ARG A 24 -19.59 34.25 13.06
N LEU A 25 -20.38 34.33 14.13
CA LEU A 25 -21.01 33.19 14.79
C LEU A 25 -21.94 32.44 13.83
N THR A 26 -22.79 33.16 13.08
CA THR A 26 -23.68 32.51 12.09
C THR A 26 -22.90 31.78 10.97
N LEU A 27 -21.78 32.36 10.52
CA LEU A 27 -20.89 31.75 9.54
C LEU A 27 -20.26 30.45 10.08
N ILE A 28 -19.68 30.50 11.29
CA ILE A 28 -19.08 29.35 11.96
C ILE A 28 -20.11 28.25 12.20
N GLU A 29 -21.33 28.59 12.65
CA GLU A 29 -22.40 27.61 12.84
C GLU A 29 -22.81 26.94 11.51
N SER A 30 -22.86 27.71 10.42
CA SER A 30 -23.14 27.16 9.10
C SER A 30 -22.03 26.22 8.61
N GLU A 31 -20.76 26.54 8.86
CA GLU A 31 -19.60 25.70 8.52
C GLU A 31 -19.54 24.43 9.36
N ILE A 32 -19.80 24.53 10.68
CA ILE A 32 -19.90 23.37 11.57
C ILE A 32 -20.98 22.43 11.05
N LYS A 33 -22.16 22.95 10.71
CA LYS A 33 -23.28 22.13 10.22
C LYS A 33 -22.96 21.44 8.88
N LYS A 34 -22.21 22.09 7.99
CA LYS A 34 -21.73 21.47 6.74
C LYS A 34 -20.74 20.35 7.02
N LEU A 35 -19.71 20.62 7.82
CA LEU A 35 -18.68 19.64 8.16
C LEU A 35 -19.21 18.46 8.99
N GLU A 36 -20.21 18.69 9.84
CA GLU A 36 -20.87 17.61 10.59
C GLU A 36 -21.69 16.69 9.70
N ARG A 37 -22.33 17.22 8.63
CA ARG A 37 -23.01 16.40 7.63
C ARG A 37 -22.01 15.56 6.83
N GLU A 38 -20.96 16.19 6.32
CA GLU A 38 -19.88 15.49 5.62
C GLU A 38 -19.24 14.40 6.50
N TYR A 39 -19.05 14.68 7.79
CA TYR A 39 -18.55 13.70 8.74
C TYR A 39 -19.52 12.54 8.94
N ALA A 40 -20.81 12.80 9.12
CA ALA A 40 -21.83 11.76 9.29
C ALA A 40 -21.92 10.85 8.05
N ASP A 41 -21.90 11.44 6.85
CA ASP A 41 -21.93 10.70 5.58
C ASP A 41 -20.72 9.78 5.46
N LEU A 42 -19.52 10.28 5.78
CA LEU A 42 -18.29 9.47 5.75
C LEU A 42 -18.24 8.43 6.88
N GLU A 43 -18.78 8.74 8.06
CA GLU A 43 -18.83 7.81 9.19
C GLU A 43 -19.75 6.61 8.89
N GLU A 44 -20.89 6.85 8.23
CA GLU A 44 -21.79 5.78 7.79
C GLU A 44 -21.10 4.86 6.78
N VAL A 45 -20.43 5.42 5.77
CA VAL A 45 -19.63 4.66 4.80
C VAL A 45 -18.55 3.85 5.51
N TRP A 46 -17.82 4.46 6.45
CA TRP A 46 -16.76 3.78 7.19
C TRP A 46 -17.29 2.64 8.07
N LYS A 47 -18.42 2.83 8.75
CA LYS A 47 -19.06 1.78 9.56
C LYS A 47 -19.52 0.60 8.70
N ALA A 48 -20.12 0.88 7.54
CA ALA A 48 -20.53 -0.15 6.60
C ALA A 48 -19.33 -0.94 6.07
N GLU A 49 -18.26 -0.25 5.65
CA GLU A 49 -17.02 -0.89 5.20
C GLU A 49 -16.38 -1.72 6.32
N LYS A 50 -16.32 -1.19 7.54
CA LYS A 50 -15.75 -1.89 8.70
C LYS A 50 -16.53 -3.15 9.04
N ALA A 51 -17.87 -3.09 9.02
CA ALA A 51 -18.71 -4.26 9.27
C ALA A 51 -18.50 -5.35 8.21
N ALA A 52 -18.37 -4.97 6.93
CA ALA A 52 -18.06 -5.91 5.86
C ALA A 52 -16.69 -6.59 6.05
N VAL A 53 -15.66 -5.80 6.42
CA VAL A 53 -14.32 -6.33 6.70
C VAL A 53 -14.32 -7.27 7.90
N GLN A 54 -14.94 -6.88 9.01
CA GLN A 54 -15.04 -7.73 10.22
C GLN A 54 -15.80 -9.03 9.93
N GLY A 55 -16.88 -8.99 9.15
CA GLY A 55 -17.59 -10.18 8.71
C GLY A 55 -16.70 -11.12 7.89
N SER A 56 -15.95 -10.59 6.93
CA SER A 56 -15.01 -11.39 6.14
C SER A 56 -13.86 -11.99 6.98
N GLN A 57 -13.39 -11.26 7.99
CA GLN A 57 -12.35 -11.72 8.90
C GLN A 57 -12.86 -12.88 9.77
N HIS A 58 -14.07 -12.78 10.30
CA HIS A 58 -14.67 -13.85 11.09
C HIS A 58 -14.82 -15.14 10.28
N ILE A 59 -15.28 -15.04 9.02
CA ILE A 59 -15.40 -16.22 8.12
C ILE A 59 -14.01 -16.83 7.84
N LYS A 60 -12.97 -16.01 7.68
CA LYS A 60 -11.58 -16.50 7.52
C LYS A 60 -11.09 -17.24 8.77
N GLU A 61 -11.36 -16.71 9.96
CA GLU A 61 -11.01 -17.34 11.23
C GLU A 61 -11.74 -18.69 11.41
N GLU A 62 -13.02 -18.77 11.04
CA GLU A 62 -13.78 -20.03 11.05
C GLU A 62 -13.22 -21.06 10.06
N LEU A 63 -12.82 -20.63 8.86
CA LEU A 63 -12.15 -21.50 7.88
C LEU A 63 -10.81 -22.05 8.41
N GLU A 64 -10.02 -21.22 9.10
CA GLU A 64 -8.78 -21.67 9.73
C GLU A 64 -9.04 -22.67 10.86
N LYS A 65 -10.04 -22.42 11.70
CA LYS A 65 -10.45 -23.39 12.75
C LYS A 65 -10.86 -24.72 12.14
N LEU A 66 -11.68 -24.73 11.10
CA LEU A 66 -12.09 -25.96 10.41
C LEU A 66 -10.91 -26.69 9.77
N LYS A 67 -9.92 -25.98 9.21
CA LYS A 67 -8.70 -26.59 8.69
C LYS A 67 -7.92 -27.29 9.80
N LEU A 68 -7.75 -26.65 10.96
CA LEU A 68 -7.09 -27.24 12.13
C LEU A 68 -7.86 -28.44 12.67
N GLU A 69 -9.19 -28.36 12.74
CA GLU A 69 -10.06 -29.48 13.14
C GLU A 69 -9.96 -30.67 12.17
N MET A 70 -9.93 -30.40 10.86
CA MET A 70 -9.75 -31.42 9.83
C MET A 70 -8.39 -32.12 9.98
N GLU A 71 -7.31 -31.37 10.22
CA GLU A 71 -5.99 -31.96 10.47
C GLU A 71 -5.94 -32.78 11.76
N ALA A 72 -6.63 -32.33 12.81
CA ALA A 72 -6.76 -33.08 14.06
C ALA A 72 -7.57 -34.37 13.87
N ALA A 73 -8.68 -34.33 13.13
CA ALA A 73 -9.51 -35.48 12.81
C ALA A 73 -8.74 -36.50 11.95
N LYS A 74 -7.96 -36.02 10.96
CA LYS A 74 -7.07 -36.84 10.14
C LYS A 74 -6.02 -37.58 10.99
N ARG A 75 -5.41 -36.90 11.97
CA ARG A 75 -4.47 -37.53 12.91
C ARG A 75 -5.11 -38.58 13.81
N LYS A 76 -6.39 -38.40 14.17
CA LYS A 76 -7.16 -39.35 14.99
C LYS A 76 -7.79 -40.50 14.19
N GLY A 77 -7.68 -40.49 12.85
CA GLY A 77 -8.31 -41.48 11.98
C GLY A 77 -9.84 -41.34 11.85
N ASP A 78 -10.41 -40.20 12.23
CA ASP A 78 -11.85 -39.92 12.14
C ASP A 78 -12.19 -39.41 10.73
N TRP A 79 -12.26 -40.34 9.76
CA TRP A 79 -12.50 -40.03 8.35
C TRP A 79 -13.90 -39.46 8.07
N GLN A 80 -14.88 -39.78 8.93
CA GLN A 80 -16.24 -39.27 8.80
C GLN A 80 -16.28 -37.76 9.02
N LYS A 81 -15.62 -37.26 10.08
CA LYS A 81 -15.51 -35.80 10.30
C LYS A 81 -14.69 -35.09 9.23
N VAL A 82 -13.63 -35.73 8.73
CA VAL A 82 -12.83 -35.15 7.63
C VAL A 82 -13.72 -34.93 6.40
N SER A 83 -14.56 -35.91 6.03
CA SER A 83 -15.48 -35.80 4.90
C SER A 83 -16.54 -34.71 5.10
N GLU A 84 -17.14 -34.62 6.30
CA GLU A 84 -18.12 -33.57 6.64
C GLU A 84 -17.51 -32.17 6.53
N ILE A 85 -16.29 -31.98 7.03
CA ILE A 85 -15.61 -30.68 6.97
C ILE A 85 -15.22 -30.36 5.52
N GLN A 86 -14.62 -31.31 4.82
CA GLN A 86 -14.06 -31.10 3.47
C GLN A 86 -15.13 -30.86 2.41
N TYR A 87 -16.25 -31.61 2.44
CA TYR A 87 -17.30 -31.52 1.42
C TYR A 87 -18.56 -30.79 1.88
N GLY A 88 -18.76 -30.60 3.18
CA GLY A 88 -19.90 -29.90 3.74
C GLY A 88 -19.58 -28.45 4.12
N ARG A 89 -18.89 -28.28 5.24
CA ARG A 89 -18.74 -26.96 5.88
C ARG A 89 -17.75 -26.04 5.17
N MET A 90 -16.61 -26.57 4.71
CA MET A 90 -15.56 -25.77 4.08
C MET A 90 -16.03 -25.10 2.78
N PRO A 91 -16.69 -25.81 1.83
CA PRO A 91 -17.20 -25.17 0.61
C PRO A 91 -18.29 -24.12 0.88
N GLN A 92 -19.11 -24.31 1.91
CA GLN A 92 -20.15 -23.35 2.31
C GLN A 92 -19.53 -22.03 2.80
N LEU A 93 -18.54 -22.11 3.69
CA LEU A 93 -17.84 -20.93 4.20
C LEU A 93 -16.97 -20.26 3.14
N GLU A 94 -16.32 -21.03 2.26
CA GLU A 94 -15.60 -20.46 1.10
C GLU A 94 -16.54 -19.73 0.13
N ALA A 95 -17.75 -20.26 -0.10
CA ALA A 95 -18.76 -19.60 -0.91
C ALA A 95 -19.29 -18.32 -0.23
N GLN A 96 -19.49 -18.33 1.08
CA GLN A 96 -19.86 -17.14 1.86
C GLN A 96 -18.75 -16.09 1.83
N LEU A 97 -17.49 -16.50 1.98
CA LEU A 97 -16.34 -15.61 1.89
C LEU A 97 -16.25 -14.97 0.51
N LYS A 98 -16.38 -15.77 -0.55
CA LYS A 98 -16.40 -15.25 -1.93
C LYS A 98 -17.55 -14.28 -2.16
N LYS A 99 -18.73 -14.47 -1.56
CA LYS A 99 -19.85 -13.51 -1.64
C LYS A 99 -19.56 -12.22 -0.89
N ALA A 100 -18.96 -12.32 0.30
CA ALA A 100 -18.54 -11.15 1.08
C ALA A 100 -17.44 -10.35 0.37
N GLU A 101 -16.46 -11.02 -0.23
CA GLU A 101 -15.36 -10.39 -0.99
C GLU A 101 -15.83 -9.86 -2.37
N LYS A 102 -16.77 -10.55 -3.03
CA LYS A 102 -17.37 -10.13 -4.30
C LYS A 102 -18.43 -9.06 -4.16
N THR A 103 -18.80 -8.60 -2.96
CA THR A 103 -19.68 -7.43 -2.84
C THR A 103 -18.91 -6.27 -3.44
N PRO A 104 -19.15 -5.94 -4.72
CA PRO A 104 -18.39 -4.91 -5.36
C PRO A 104 -18.84 -3.66 -4.63
N SER A 105 -17.90 -2.86 -4.17
CA SER A 105 -18.14 -1.45 -3.95
C SER A 105 -18.95 -0.95 -5.14
N ALA A 106 -20.27 -0.81 -4.93
CA ALA A 106 -21.17 -0.22 -5.89
C ALA A 106 -20.51 1.09 -6.30
N HIS A 107 -20.35 1.25 -7.61
CA HIS A 107 -19.64 2.32 -8.25
C HIS A 107 -19.85 3.67 -7.54
N GLU A 108 -18.78 4.46 -7.46
CA GLU A 108 -18.73 5.92 -7.16
C GLU A 108 -18.48 6.40 -5.72
N LYS A 109 -18.46 5.56 -4.67
CA LYS A 109 -18.11 6.07 -3.32
C LYS A 109 -16.60 5.92 -3.01
N PRO A 110 -15.94 6.94 -2.43
CA PRO A 110 -14.53 6.85 -2.04
C PRO A 110 -14.34 5.75 -1.01
N LYS A 111 -13.48 4.79 -1.31
CA LYS A 111 -13.15 3.67 -0.43
C LYS A 111 -12.31 4.19 0.74
N LEU A 112 -12.86 4.18 1.95
CA LEU A 112 -12.20 4.74 3.13
C LEU A 112 -11.23 3.73 3.76
N LEU A 113 -11.53 2.43 3.63
CA LEU A 113 -10.69 1.32 4.07
C LEU A 113 -10.00 0.63 2.88
N ARG A 114 -8.69 0.84 2.74
CA ARG A 114 -7.83 0.00 1.89
C ARG A 114 -7.40 -1.23 2.68
N THR A 115 -7.94 -2.39 2.32
CA THR A 115 -7.60 -3.70 2.94
C THR A 115 -6.65 -4.55 2.10
N GLN A 116 -6.32 -4.11 0.89
CA GLN A 116 -5.38 -4.80 0.00
C GLN A 116 -3.99 -4.21 0.18
N VAL A 117 -3.01 -5.08 0.41
CA VAL A 117 -1.59 -4.71 0.43
C VAL A 117 -1.08 -4.81 -1.00
N GLY A 118 -0.75 -3.67 -1.61
CA GLY A 118 -0.16 -3.57 -2.93
C GLY A 118 1.33 -3.21 -2.88
N ALA A 119 1.89 -2.91 -4.05
CA ALA A 119 3.29 -2.54 -4.19
C ALA A 119 3.61 -1.20 -3.46
N GLU A 120 2.66 -0.27 -3.42
CA GLU A 120 2.82 1.03 -2.75
C GLU A 120 2.97 0.87 -1.24
N GLU A 121 2.12 0.04 -0.61
CA GLU A 121 2.15 -0.22 0.83
C GLU A 121 3.45 -0.92 1.24
N ILE A 122 3.91 -1.89 0.44
CA ILE A 122 5.19 -2.56 0.66
C ILE A 122 6.34 -1.55 0.51
N ALA A 123 6.33 -0.73 -0.53
CA ALA A 123 7.36 0.27 -0.78
C ALA A 123 7.45 1.29 0.36
N GLU A 124 6.33 1.69 0.97
CA GLU A 124 6.34 2.60 2.11
C GLU A 124 7.04 1.99 3.33
N VAL A 125 6.77 0.72 3.64
CA VAL A 125 7.42 0.00 4.75
C VAL A 125 8.92 -0.15 4.48
N VAL A 126 9.30 -0.59 3.28
CA VAL A 126 10.72 -0.74 2.92
C VAL A 126 11.44 0.61 2.88
N SER A 127 10.77 1.67 2.44
CA SER A 127 11.31 3.03 2.45
C SER A 127 11.64 3.49 3.87
N ARG A 128 10.74 3.28 4.83
CA ARG A 128 10.99 3.59 6.26
C ARG A 128 12.14 2.79 6.83
N ALA A 129 12.29 1.53 6.44
CA ALA A 129 13.36 0.66 6.93
C ALA A 129 14.74 0.98 6.31
N THR A 130 14.78 1.33 5.03
CA THR A 130 16.02 1.50 4.25
C THR A 130 16.45 2.95 4.05
N GLY A 131 15.56 3.91 4.30
CA GLY A 131 15.76 5.32 3.97
C GLY A 131 15.70 5.64 2.48
N ILE A 132 15.41 4.66 1.61
CA ILE A 132 15.29 4.88 0.16
C ILE A 132 13.89 5.43 -0.14
N PRO A 133 13.75 6.61 -0.77
CA PRO A 133 12.43 7.18 -1.09
C PRO A 133 11.59 6.24 -1.97
N VAL A 134 10.29 6.16 -1.70
CA VAL A 134 9.32 5.38 -2.49
C VAL A 134 9.39 5.73 -3.98
N SER A 135 9.57 7.01 -4.31
CA SER A 135 9.74 7.45 -5.71
C SER A 135 10.92 6.78 -6.42
N LYS A 136 12.02 6.53 -5.70
CA LYS A 136 13.18 5.80 -6.23
C LYS A 136 12.93 4.29 -6.31
N MET A 137 12.10 3.73 -5.44
CA MET A 137 11.76 2.30 -5.46
C MET A 137 10.76 1.96 -6.56
N MET A 138 9.74 2.82 -6.71
CA MET A 138 8.68 2.70 -7.71
C MET A 138 9.15 3.05 -9.12
N GLN A 139 10.27 3.76 -9.26
CA GLN A 139 10.88 3.98 -10.57
C GLN A 139 11.27 2.62 -11.18
N GLY A 140 10.68 2.34 -12.35
CA GLY A 140 10.88 1.10 -13.09
C GLY A 140 12.35 0.82 -13.34
N GLU A 141 12.74 -0.44 -13.15
CA GLU A 141 14.12 -0.88 -13.36
C GLU A 141 14.58 -0.59 -14.80
N ARG A 142 13.69 -0.77 -15.79
CA ARG A 142 13.95 -0.43 -17.19
C ARG A 142 14.37 1.02 -17.38
N ASP A 143 13.65 1.98 -16.80
CA ASP A 143 13.96 3.41 -17.00
C ASP A 143 15.27 3.78 -16.33
N LYS A 144 15.60 3.16 -15.19
CA LYS A 144 16.91 3.32 -14.54
C LYS A 144 18.06 2.81 -15.41
N LEU A 145 17.84 1.70 -16.11
CA LEU A 145 18.84 1.10 -17.01
C LEU A 145 19.02 1.94 -18.28
N LEU A 146 17.94 2.50 -18.83
CA LEU A 146 18.00 3.39 -19.99
C LEU A 146 18.71 4.71 -19.66
N ALA A 147 18.43 5.30 -18.50
CA ALA A 147 19.05 6.54 -18.05
C ALA A 147 20.40 6.34 -17.31
N MET A 148 20.98 5.14 -17.35
CA MET A 148 22.15 4.79 -16.54
C MET A 148 23.39 5.63 -16.90
N GLU A 149 23.66 5.81 -18.20
CA GLU A 149 24.81 6.58 -18.68
C GLU A 149 24.71 8.05 -18.25
N GLU A 150 23.56 8.67 -18.49
CA GLU A 150 23.27 10.04 -18.06
C GLU A 150 23.47 10.19 -16.55
N LYS A 151 23.00 9.22 -15.75
CA LYS A 151 23.16 9.22 -14.29
C LYS A 151 24.61 9.07 -13.85
N LEU A 152 25.41 8.26 -14.54
CA LEU A 152 26.83 8.12 -14.24
C LEU A 152 27.59 9.41 -14.58
N HIS A 153 27.26 10.06 -15.70
CA HIS A 153 27.87 11.34 -16.10
C HIS A 153 27.56 12.52 -15.18
N GLN A 154 26.54 12.41 -14.30
CA GLN A 154 26.33 13.40 -13.23
C GLN A 154 27.47 13.42 -12.19
N ARG A 155 28.28 12.36 -12.12
CA ARG A 155 29.41 12.22 -11.18
C ARG A 155 30.74 11.98 -11.87
N VAL A 156 30.73 11.36 -13.05
CA VAL A 156 31.92 11.02 -13.83
C VAL A 156 32.05 11.98 -15.01
N VAL A 157 33.13 12.76 -15.02
CA VAL A 157 33.42 13.69 -16.12
C VAL A 157 34.28 12.98 -17.16
N GLY A 158 33.79 12.93 -18.40
CA GLY A 158 34.43 12.19 -19.51
C GLY A 158 34.33 10.68 -19.35
N GLN A 159 35.36 9.95 -19.82
CA GLN A 159 35.41 8.48 -19.78
C GLN A 159 34.23 7.81 -20.50
N ASP A 160 33.73 8.42 -21.58
CA ASP A 160 32.49 8.03 -22.26
C ASP A 160 32.49 6.55 -22.70
N GLU A 161 33.64 6.06 -23.17
CA GLU A 161 33.80 4.66 -23.55
C GLU A 161 33.64 3.71 -22.37
N ALA A 162 34.26 4.01 -21.23
CA ALA A 162 34.17 3.18 -20.03
C ALA A 162 32.76 3.17 -19.46
N VAL A 163 32.10 4.33 -19.39
CA VAL A 163 30.71 4.46 -18.93
C VAL A 163 29.76 3.64 -19.82
N ARG A 164 29.89 3.75 -21.14
CA ARG A 164 29.09 2.99 -22.11
C ARG A 164 29.28 1.48 -21.95
N LEU A 165 30.53 1.01 -21.88
CA LEU A 165 30.84 -0.43 -21.75
C LEU A 165 30.27 -1.03 -20.45
N VAL A 166 30.36 -0.29 -19.34
CA VAL A 166 29.79 -0.70 -18.06
C VAL A 166 28.26 -0.74 -18.13
N ALA A 167 27.63 0.30 -18.66
CA ALA A 167 26.18 0.36 -18.81
C ALA A 167 25.64 -0.77 -19.71
N ASP A 168 26.30 -1.05 -20.83
CA ASP A 168 25.95 -2.15 -21.75
C ASP A 168 26.06 -3.53 -21.09
N ALA A 169 27.12 -3.78 -20.31
CA ALA A 169 27.29 -5.03 -19.60
C ALA A 169 26.18 -5.24 -18.55
N ILE A 170 25.88 -4.20 -17.76
CA ILE A 170 24.80 -4.27 -16.76
C ILE A 170 23.43 -4.45 -17.43
N ARG A 171 23.15 -3.74 -18.52
CA ARG A 171 21.90 -3.90 -19.31
C ARG A 171 21.75 -5.31 -19.85
N ARG A 172 22.80 -5.88 -20.46
CA ARG A 172 22.76 -7.27 -20.97
C ARG A 172 22.50 -8.29 -19.87
N SER A 173 23.14 -8.13 -18.72
CA SER A 173 22.93 -9.04 -17.60
C SER A 173 21.51 -8.93 -17.03
N ARG A 174 20.97 -7.72 -16.88
CA ARG A 174 19.58 -7.50 -16.42
C ARG A 174 18.52 -7.94 -17.43
N ALA A 175 18.85 -7.93 -18.73
CA ALA A 175 17.99 -8.48 -19.79
C ALA A 175 18.00 -10.02 -19.85
N GLY A 176 18.78 -10.70 -19.00
CA GLY A 176 18.89 -12.16 -19.00
C GLY A 176 19.68 -12.71 -20.20
N LEU A 177 20.45 -11.86 -20.89
CA LEU A 177 21.31 -12.26 -22.02
C LEU A 177 22.67 -12.80 -21.55
N SER A 178 22.91 -12.83 -20.24
CA SER A 178 24.12 -13.34 -19.60
C SER A 178 23.80 -14.57 -18.73
N ASP A 179 24.80 -15.43 -18.52
CA ASP A 179 24.70 -16.58 -17.61
C ASP A 179 24.29 -16.15 -16.18
N PRO A 180 23.18 -16.68 -15.63
CA PRO A 180 22.72 -16.35 -14.27
C PRO A 180 23.72 -16.68 -13.16
N ASN A 181 24.66 -17.61 -13.39
CA ASN A 181 25.67 -18.00 -12.41
C ASN A 181 26.92 -17.11 -12.41
N ARG A 182 26.95 -16.07 -13.24
CA ARG A 182 28.06 -15.12 -13.33
C ARG A 182 27.69 -13.75 -12.75
N PRO A 183 28.69 -12.96 -12.29
CA PRO A 183 28.45 -11.59 -11.85
C PRO A 183 27.78 -10.74 -12.94
N TYR A 184 27.02 -9.71 -12.53
CA TYR A 184 26.35 -8.79 -13.46
C TYR A 184 27.31 -8.14 -14.48
N GLY A 185 28.57 -7.96 -14.09
CA GLY A 185 29.67 -7.54 -14.94
C GLY A 185 31.00 -7.77 -14.22
N SER A 186 32.05 -8.07 -14.98
CA SER A 186 33.42 -8.13 -14.49
C SER A 186 34.25 -7.18 -15.33
N PHE A 187 34.88 -6.21 -14.68
CA PHE A 187 35.57 -5.11 -15.35
C PHE A 187 37.00 -5.00 -14.82
N LEU A 188 37.95 -4.75 -15.73
CA LEU A 188 39.32 -4.39 -15.40
C LEU A 188 39.55 -2.96 -15.87
N PHE A 189 39.58 -2.01 -14.94
CA PHE A 189 39.84 -0.60 -15.26
C PHE A 189 41.34 -0.31 -15.34
N LEU A 190 41.81 0.04 -16.53
CA LEU A 190 43.20 0.40 -16.81
C LEU A 190 43.31 1.90 -17.10
N GLY A 191 44.36 2.55 -16.63
CA GLY A 191 44.60 3.97 -16.87
C GLY A 191 45.44 4.66 -15.79
N PRO A 192 45.72 5.96 -15.90
CA PRO A 192 46.42 6.74 -14.88
C PRO A 192 45.64 6.80 -13.55
N THR A 193 46.29 7.23 -12.46
CA THR A 193 45.63 7.45 -11.16
C THR A 193 44.85 8.77 -11.17
N GLY A 194 43.81 8.88 -10.34
CA GLY A 194 43.04 10.13 -10.18
C GLY A 194 42.02 10.45 -11.28
N VAL A 195 41.84 9.60 -12.29
CA VAL A 195 40.91 9.85 -13.42
C VAL A 195 39.49 9.28 -13.22
N GLY A 196 39.09 8.96 -11.99
CA GLY A 196 37.72 8.51 -11.68
C GLY A 196 37.44 7.02 -11.89
N LYS A 197 38.46 6.15 -11.74
CA LYS A 197 38.28 4.68 -11.80
C LYS A 197 37.63 4.07 -10.55
N THR A 198 37.62 4.81 -9.43
CA THR A 198 36.99 4.43 -8.16
C THR A 198 35.65 5.14 -8.03
#